data_AF-A0A0B8PTT6-F1
#
_entry.id   AF-A0A0B8PTT6-F1
#
_cell.length_a   1.000
_cell.length_b   1.000
_cell.length_c   1.000
_cell.angle_alpha   90.00
_cell.angle_beta   90.00
_cell.angle_gamma   90.00
#
_symmetry.space_group_name_H-M   'P 1'
#
loop_
_entity.id
_entity.type
_entity.pdbx_description
1 polymer ?
#
loop_
_entity_poly.entity_id
_entity_poly.type
_entity_poly.pdbx_seq_one_letter_code
_entity_poly.pdbx_strand_id
1 'polypeptide(L)'
;MNSDDNSSSKENSKEKSEGPSRKSFFERLVQVFQVDPKDRQDLVEVIRDSEENDLIDHDTRDMLEGVMEIAEQRVRDIMIPRSHMVTVERNYDLDSLINLITDAQHSRYPVISEDKDHVEGILLAKDLIKYLGSESQSLRLARLSAQQ
;
A
#
# COMPACT_ATOMS: atom_id res chain seq x y z
N MET A 1 -81.74 -1.34 14.73
CA MET A 1 -82.32 -1.92 15.95
C MET A 1 -81.43 -3.09 16.31
N ASN A 2 -80.44 -2.85 17.16
CA ASN A 2 -80.52 -3.02 18.63
C ASN A 2 -80.62 -4.50 18.98
N SER A 3 -79.88 -5.08 19.92
CA SER A 3 -78.75 -4.74 20.78
C SER A 3 -78.49 -6.02 21.59
N ASP A 4 -77.29 -6.20 22.15
CA ASP A 4 -77.03 -6.84 23.46
C ASP A 4 -77.37 -8.35 23.59
N ASP A 5 -76.76 -9.20 24.41
CA ASP A 5 -75.60 -9.21 25.31
C ASP A 5 -75.43 -10.71 25.66
N ASN A 6 -74.23 -11.28 25.64
CA ASN A 6 -73.41 -11.59 26.82
C ASN A 6 -73.86 -12.76 27.73
N SER A 7 -73.05 -13.83 27.76
CA SER A 7 -72.35 -14.38 28.95
C SER A 7 -71.81 -15.79 28.63
N SER A 8 -70.48 -15.96 28.55
CA SER A 8 -69.59 -16.49 29.62
C SER A 8 -69.94 -17.94 30.00
N SER A 9 -69.09 -18.97 29.91
CA SER A 9 -67.69 -19.03 30.34
C SER A 9 -67.09 -20.40 29.92
N LYS A 10 -65.81 -20.43 29.51
CA LYS A 10 -64.71 -21.22 30.12
C LYS A 10 -63.56 -21.42 29.13
N GLU A 11 -62.44 -20.79 29.45
CA GLU A 11 -61.09 -21.15 29.01
C GLU A 11 -60.77 -22.59 29.46
N ASN A 12 -60.01 -23.36 28.66
CA ASN A 12 -58.59 -23.61 28.95
C ASN A 12 -57.89 -24.44 27.84
N SER A 13 -56.71 -23.93 27.44
CA SER A 13 -55.45 -24.62 27.11
C SER A 13 -55.30 -25.59 25.92
N LYS A 14 -54.45 -25.14 24.96
CA LYS A 14 -53.20 -25.76 24.42
C LYS A 14 -53.31 -27.14 23.70
N GLU A 15 -52.59 -27.47 22.63
CA GLU A 15 -51.29 -27.01 22.13
C GLU A 15 -51.09 -27.47 20.67
N LYS A 16 -50.37 -26.65 19.90
CA LYS A 16 -49.89 -26.87 18.53
C LYS A 16 -48.72 -27.86 18.58
N SER A 17 -48.66 -28.85 17.67
CA SER A 17 -47.44 -29.64 17.44
C SER A 17 -47.07 -29.63 15.96
N GLU A 18 -46.26 -28.65 15.56
CA GLU A 18 -45.45 -28.73 14.34
C GLU A 18 -44.03 -29.12 14.75
N GLY A 19 -43.54 -30.23 14.19
CA GLY A 19 -42.22 -30.79 14.48
C GLY A 19 -41.06 -29.96 13.91
N PRO A 20 -39.82 -30.18 14.39
CA PRO A 20 -38.69 -29.30 14.14
C PRO A 20 -38.17 -29.42 12.70
N SER A 21 -37.97 -28.28 12.07
CA SER A 21 -37.50 -28.12 10.70
C SER A 21 -36.03 -28.53 10.56
N ARG A 22 -35.78 -29.50 9.68
CA ARG A 22 -34.47 -30.10 9.37
C ARG A 22 -33.51 -29.18 8.59
N LYS A 23 -33.79 -27.88 8.51
CA LYS A 23 -33.07 -26.92 7.64
C LYS A 23 -31.97 -26.10 8.34
N SER A 24 -31.81 -26.20 9.65
CA SER A 24 -30.84 -25.37 10.40
C SER A 24 -29.36 -25.79 10.24
N PHE A 25 -29.07 -27.04 9.88
CA PHE A 25 -27.68 -27.53 9.80
C PHE A 25 -27.00 -27.23 8.46
N PHE A 26 -27.73 -27.36 7.36
CA PHE A 26 -27.19 -27.11 6.02
C PHE A 26 -26.96 -25.61 5.79
N GLU A 27 -27.82 -24.72 6.33
CA GLU A 27 -27.59 -23.27 6.26
C GLU A 27 -26.34 -22.83 7.03
N ARG A 28 -26.05 -23.50 8.16
CA ARG A 28 -24.80 -23.29 8.91
C ARG A 28 -23.58 -23.78 8.16
N LEU A 29 -23.72 -24.83 7.33
CA LEU A 29 -22.65 -25.37 6.49
C LEU A 29 -22.35 -24.46 5.28
N VAL A 30 -23.37 -23.83 4.71
CA VAL A 30 -23.21 -22.85 3.61
C VAL A 30 -22.62 -21.55 4.12
N GLN A 31 -22.94 -21.12 5.35
CA GLN A 31 -22.29 -19.98 6.01
C GLN A 31 -20.80 -20.21 6.30
N VAL A 32 -20.35 -21.46 6.39
CA VAL A 32 -18.91 -21.78 6.54
C VAL A 32 -18.16 -21.65 5.20
N PHE A 33 -18.85 -21.60 4.06
CA PHE A 33 -18.22 -21.45 2.74
C PHE A 33 -18.15 -19.99 2.26
N GLN A 34 -18.83 -19.05 2.94
CA GLN A 34 -18.67 -17.61 2.75
C GLN A 34 -17.94 -17.04 3.97
N VAL A 35 -16.68 -17.41 4.14
CA VAL A 35 -15.81 -16.74 5.10
C VAL A 35 -15.33 -15.46 4.43
N ASP A 36 -16.11 -14.40 4.55
CA ASP A 36 -15.58 -13.07 4.32
C ASP A 36 -14.41 -12.85 5.29
N PRO A 37 -13.23 -12.41 4.82
CA PRO A 37 -12.08 -12.20 5.69
C PRO A 37 -12.44 -11.18 6.78
N LYS A 38 -12.20 -11.53 8.05
CA LYS A 38 -12.62 -10.73 9.20
C LYS A 38 -11.50 -9.85 9.74
N ASP A 39 -10.27 -10.25 9.49
CA ASP A 39 -9.08 -9.49 9.82
C ASP A 39 -8.05 -9.55 8.69
N ARG A 40 -6.92 -8.87 8.92
CA ARG A 40 -5.84 -8.78 7.94
C ARG A 40 -5.20 -10.14 7.66
N GLN A 41 -5.13 -11.02 8.66
CA GLN A 41 -4.52 -12.33 8.49
C GLN A 41 -5.38 -13.20 7.58
N ASP A 42 -6.71 -13.19 7.79
CA ASP A 42 -7.67 -13.84 6.90
C ASP A 42 -7.56 -13.30 5.47
N LEU A 43 -7.40 -11.98 5.30
CA LEU A 43 -7.29 -11.37 3.96
C LEU A 43 -6.01 -11.79 3.24
N VAL A 44 -4.89 -11.90 3.94
CA VAL A 44 -3.62 -12.42 3.39
C VAL A 44 -3.79 -13.88 2.94
N GLU A 45 -4.48 -14.69 3.74
CA GLU A 45 -4.76 -16.09 3.38
C GLU A 45 -5.60 -16.19 2.10
N VAL A 46 -6.66 -15.37 1.98
CA VAL A 46 -7.48 -15.30 0.76
C VAL A 46 -6.65 -14.90 -0.48
N ILE A 47 -5.71 -13.96 -0.33
CA ILE A 47 -4.82 -13.54 -1.42
C ILE A 47 -3.88 -14.67 -1.83
N ARG A 48 -3.32 -15.42 -0.87
CA ARG A 48 -2.45 -16.57 -1.15
C ARG A 48 -3.19 -17.72 -1.81
N ASP A 49 -4.38 -18.05 -1.29
CA ASP A 49 -5.26 -19.04 -1.91
C ASP A 49 -5.62 -18.63 -3.34
N SER A 50 -5.78 -17.34 -3.61
CA SER A 50 -6.07 -16.86 -4.96
C SER A 50 -4.90 -17.11 -5.93
N GLU A 51 -3.65 -17.05 -5.48
CA GLU A 51 -2.48 -17.44 -6.27
C GLU A 51 -2.45 -18.96 -6.48
N GLU A 52 -2.64 -19.75 -5.41
CA GLU A 52 -2.64 -21.23 -5.50
C GLU A 52 -3.73 -21.78 -6.43
N ASN A 53 -4.86 -21.08 -6.52
CA ASN A 53 -5.97 -21.41 -7.41
C ASN A 53 -5.83 -20.78 -8.81
N ASP A 54 -4.64 -20.26 -9.16
CA ASP A 54 -4.32 -19.63 -10.46
C ASP A 54 -5.27 -18.45 -10.83
N LEU A 55 -5.88 -17.78 -9.85
CA LEU A 55 -6.76 -16.62 -10.07
C LEU A 55 -5.96 -15.33 -10.25
N ILE A 56 -4.81 -15.24 -9.61
CA ILE A 56 -3.85 -14.14 -9.71
C ILE A 56 -2.44 -14.70 -9.90
N ASP A 57 -1.54 -13.90 -10.47
CA ASP A 57 -0.13 -14.26 -10.56
C ASP A 57 0.65 -13.87 -9.28
N HIS A 58 1.87 -14.39 -9.20
CA HIS A 58 2.79 -14.13 -8.09
C HIS A 58 3.05 -12.63 -7.88
N ASP A 59 3.24 -11.88 -8.97
CA ASP A 59 3.49 -10.44 -8.92
C ASP A 59 2.28 -9.70 -8.33
N THR A 60 1.05 -10.10 -8.68
CA THR A 60 -0.18 -9.54 -8.10
C THR A 60 -0.29 -9.85 -6.61
N ARG A 61 0.02 -11.08 -6.19
CA ARG A 61 0.04 -11.42 -4.75
C ARG A 61 1.04 -10.55 -3.99
N ASP A 62 2.27 -10.43 -4.50
CA ASP A 62 3.32 -9.62 -3.86
C ASP A 62 2.94 -8.14 -3.79
N MET A 63 2.30 -7.61 -4.83
CA MET A 63 1.78 -6.24 -4.81
C MET A 63 0.69 -6.06 -3.74
N LEU A 64 -0.26 -6.99 -3.62
CA LEU A 64 -1.36 -6.91 -2.65
C LEU A 64 -0.85 -7.03 -1.20
N GLU A 65 0.04 -7.99 -0.92
CA GLU A 65 0.69 -8.12 0.38
C GLU A 65 1.52 -6.87 0.71
N GLY A 66 2.31 -6.37 -0.25
CA GLY A 66 3.12 -5.17 -0.09
C GLY A 66 2.30 -3.91 0.21
N VAL A 67 1.14 -3.73 -0.42
CA VAL A 67 0.24 -2.60 -0.12
C VAL A 67 -0.26 -2.66 1.32
N MET A 68 -0.61 -3.85 1.81
CA MET A 68 -1.03 -4.02 3.20
C MET A 68 0.12 -3.77 4.19
N GLU A 69 1.37 -4.05 3.83
CA GLU A 69 2.54 -3.73 4.65
C GLU A 69 2.81 -2.23 4.69
N ILE A 70 2.74 -1.54 3.54
CA ILE A 70 2.94 -0.10 3.43
C ILE A 70 1.95 0.68 4.31
N ALA A 71 0.71 0.18 4.44
CA ALA A 71 -0.31 0.81 5.29
C ALA A 71 0.08 0.90 6.78
N GLU A 72 1.01 0.06 7.24
CA GLU A 72 1.48 0.01 8.62
C GLU A 72 2.86 0.65 8.82
N GLN A 73 3.59 0.89 7.72
CA GLN A 73 4.93 1.48 7.75
C GLN A 73 4.89 2.96 8.13
N ARG A 74 5.84 3.39 8.97
CA ARG A 74 6.08 4.79 9.31
C ARG A 74 7.22 5.33 8.46
N VAL A 75 7.26 6.65 8.26
CA VAL A 75 8.33 7.32 7.49
C VAL A 75 9.73 6.91 7.96
N ARG A 76 9.93 6.82 9.27
CA ARG A 76 11.22 6.44 9.86
C ARG A 76 11.66 5.01 9.54
N ASP A 77 10.73 4.14 9.17
CA ASP A 77 10.99 2.73 8.88
C ASP A 77 11.58 2.58 7.46
N ILE A 78 11.39 3.58 6.59
CA ILE A 78 11.85 3.58 5.19
C ILE A 78 12.78 4.75 4.81
N MET A 79 12.97 5.74 5.70
CA MET A 79 13.82 6.90 5.41
C MET A 79 15.30 6.55 5.35
N ILE A 80 16.08 7.32 4.58
CA ILE A 80 17.54 7.28 4.66
C ILE A 80 17.99 8.01 5.93
N PRO A 81 18.75 7.37 6.85
CA PRO A 81 19.24 8.03 8.05
C PRO A 81 20.11 9.25 7.72
N ARG A 82 20.03 10.29 8.55
CA ARG A 82 20.71 11.57 8.29
C ARG A 82 22.23 11.44 8.14
N SER A 83 22.85 10.54 8.90
CA SER A 83 24.27 10.21 8.79
C SER A 83 24.65 9.68 7.42
N HIS A 84 23.73 9.00 6.72
CA HIS A 84 23.94 8.37 5.42
C HIS A 84 23.45 9.24 4.24
N MET A 85 22.86 10.42 4.51
CA MET A 85 22.45 11.31 3.43
C MET A 85 23.67 11.93 2.75
N VAL A 86 23.68 11.87 1.42
CA VAL A 86 24.51 12.72 0.55
C VAL A 86 23.82 14.08 0.42
N THR A 87 24.50 15.13 0.83
CA THR A 87 23.98 16.50 0.87
C THR A 87 24.86 17.42 0.04
N VAL A 88 24.30 18.53 -0.43
CA VAL A 88 25.01 19.58 -1.16
C VAL A 88 25.08 20.82 -0.28
N GLU A 89 26.25 21.42 -0.12
CA GLU A 89 26.35 22.72 0.55
C GLU A 89 26.02 23.84 -0.43
N ARG A 90 25.37 24.89 0.07
CA ARG A 90 24.97 26.06 -0.74
C ARG A 90 26.11 26.71 -1.53
N ASN A 91 27.33 26.65 -1.00
CA ASN A 91 28.48 27.35 -1.54
C ASN A 91 29.37 26.46 -2.44
N TYR A 92 28.92 25.25 -2.79
CA TYR A 92 29.65 24.41 -3.75
C TYR A 92 29.77 25.09 -5.11
N ASP A 93 30.96 25.04 -5.68
CA ASP A 93 31.15 25.39 -7.08
C ASP A 93 30.56 24.31 -8.01
N LEU A 94 30.42 24.65 -9.29
CA LEU A 94 29.79 23.76 -10.26
C LEU A 94 30.57 22.45 -10.46
N ASP A 95 31.90 22.50 -10.43
CA ASP A 95 32.75 21.32 -10.63
C ASP A 95 32.65 20.33 -9.47
N SER A 96 32.71 20.82 -8.23
CA SER A 96 32.51 20.00 -7.03
C SER A 96 31.12 19.39 -7.00
N LEU A 97 30.12 20.16 -7.43
CA LEU A 97 28.75 19.69 -7.51
C LEU A 97 28.57 18.60 -8.57
N ILE A 98 29.14 18.77 -9.77
CA ILE A 98 29.09 17.76 -10.84
C ILE A 98 29.81 16.48 -10.40
N ASN A 99 30.97 16.61 -9.75
CA ASN A 99 31.72 15.46 -9.23
C ASN A 99 30.89 14.69 -8.19
N LEU A 100 30.32 15.38 -7.19
CA LEU A 100 29.46 14.77 -6.18
C LEU A 100 28.28 14.03 -6.81
N ILE A 101 27.59 14.66 -7.76
CA ILE A 101 26.37 14.11 -8.36
C ILE A 101 26.69 12.93 -9.28
N THR A 102 27.82 12.98 -9.97
CA THR A 102 28.29 11.90 -10.84
C THR A 102 28.72 10.67 -10.04
N ASP A 103 29.30 10.88 -8.85
CA ASP A 103 29.68 9.80 -7.92
C ASP A 103 28.45 9.21 -7.22
N ALA A 104 27.59 10.05 -6.64
CA ALA A 104 26.43 9.60 -5.88
C ALA A 104 25.27 9.08 -6.73
N GLN A 105 25.13 9.54 -7.98
CA GLN A 105 24.14 9.09 -8.97
C GLN A 105 22.67 9.15 -8.50
N HIS A 106 22.36 10.04 -7.56
CA HIS A 106 20.98 10.30 -7.13
C HIS A 106 20.32 11.38 -7.98
N SER A 107 18.99 11.33 -8.06
CA SER A 107 18.19 12.33 -8.77
C SER A 107 17.96 13.62 -7.99
N ARG A 108 18.02 13.56 -6.64
CA ARG A 108 17.70 14.65 -5.72
C ARG A 108 18.69 14.70 -4.57
N TYR A 109 19.08 15.91 -4.18
CA TYR A 109 20.02 16.15 -3.09
C TYR A 109 19.47 17.25 -2.17
N PRO A 110 19.40 17.02 -0.84
CA PRO A 110 19.12 18.09 0.10
C PRO A 110 20.24 19.14 0.05
N VAL A 111 19.85 20.41 -0.07
CA VAL A 111 20.78 21.54 0.01
C VAL A 111 20.82 22.04 1.44
N ILE A 112 22.02 22.08 2.02
CA ILE A 112 22.26 22.48 3.41
C ILE A 112 23.07 23.78 3.47
N SER A 113 22.92 24.52 4.57
CA SER A 113 23.65 25.75 4.83
C SER A 113 24.83 25.53 5.78
N GLU A 114 24.58 25.50 7.08
CA GLU A 114 25.59 25.40 8.14
C GLU A 114 25.86 23.94 8.54
N ASP A 115 24.81 23.13 8.60
CA ASP A 115 24.87 21.74 9.00
C ASP A 115 23.71 20.94 8.36
N LYS A 116 23.67 19.63 8.65
CA LYS A 116 22.62 18.73 8.17
C LYS A 116 21.26 18.97 8.85
N ASP A 117 21.14 19.84 9.85
CA ASP A 117 19.88 20.22 10.51
C ASP A 117 19.16 21.31 9.72
N HIS A 118 19.90 22.12 8.97
CA HIS A 118 19.36 23.25 8.21
C HIS A 118 19.30 22.94 6.71
N VAL A 119 18.20 22.31 6.29
CA VAL A 119 17.90 22.07 4.87
C VAL A 119 17.19 23.29 4.27
N GLU A 120 17.84 23.98 3.35
CA GLU A 120 17.26 25.15 2.64
C GLU A 120 16.38 24.74 1.45
N GLY A 121 16.60 23.55 0.88
CA GLY A 121 15.84 23.08 -0.28
C GLY A 121 16.33 21.75 -0.84
N ILE A 122 15.90 21.46 -2.08
CA ILE A 122 16.27 20.25 -2.81
C ILE A 122 16.82 20.64 -4.18
N LEU A 123 18.04 20.18 -4.48
CA LEU A 123 18.63 20.25 -5.81
C LEU A 123 18.22 19.02 -6.62
N LEU A 124 17.72 19.24 -7.83
CA LEU A 124 17.47 18.20 -8.81
C LEU A 124 18.70 18.05 -9.72
N ALA A 125 19.26 16.85 -9.82
CA ALA A 125 20.43 16.58 -10.67
C ALA A 125 20.22 17.03 -12.13
N LYS A 126 19.01 16.76 -12.66
CA LYS A 126 18.62 17.14 -14.03
C LYS A 126 18.66 18.65 -14.28
N ASP A 127 18.53 19.47 -13.25
CA ASP A 127 18.51 20.92 -13.43
C ASP A 127 19.92 21.45 -13.74
N LEU A 128 20.97 20.66 -13.44
CA LEU A 128 22.33 20.96 -13.85
C LEU A 128 22.58 20.82 -15.35
N ILE A 129 21.71 20.11 -16.08
CA ILE A 129 21.83 19.95 -17.55
C ILE A 129 21.85 21.31 -18.26
N LYS A 130 21.14 22.30 -17.70
CA LYS A 130 21.09 23.67 -18.22
C LYS A 130 22.46 24.36 -18.22
N TYR A 131 23.36 23.91 -17.38
CA TYR A 131 24.71 24.45 -17.21
C TYR A 131 25.77 23.65 -17.98
N LEU A 132 25.40 22.52 -18.60
CA LEU A 132 26.30 21.66 -19.39
C LEU A 132 26.50 22.13 -20.86
N GLY A 133 25.99 23.29 -21.25
CA GLY A 133 25.91 23.68 -22.66
C GLY A 133 26.94 24.73 -23.11
N SER A 134 27.98 24.31 -23.84
CA SER A 134 28.52 25.00 -25.04
C SER A 134 29.68 24.27 -25.72
N GLU A 135 30.32 23.29 -25.08
CA GLU A 135 31.31 22.40 -25.72
C GLU A 135 30.81 20.95 -25.76
N SER A 136 29.63 20.72 -26.36
CA SER A 136 29.15 19.36 -26.56
C SER A 136 30.05 18.66 -27.59
N GLN A 137 31.07 17.94 -27.09
CA GLN A 137 31.64 16.83 -27.85
C GLN A 137 30.48 15.94 -28.31
N SER A 138 30.50 15.52 -29.56
CA SER A 138 29.44 14.72 -30.17
C SER A 138 29.12 13.51 -29.29
N LEU A 139 27.96 13.53 -28.62
CA LEU A 139 27.54 12.47 -27.72
C LEU A 139 27.11 11.27 -28.57
N ARG A 140 27.99 10.27 -28.68
CA ARG A 140 27.72 9.04 -29.44
C ARG A 140 26.91 8.06 -28.58
N LEU A 141 25.59 8.01 -28.82
CA LEU A 141 24.64 7.15 -28.10
C LEU A 141 24.96 5.64 -28.21
N ALA A 142 25.73 5.22 -29.21
CA ALA A 142 26.11 3.81 -29.42
C ALA A 142 26.92 3.18 -28.26
N ARG A 143 27.47 3.98 -27.33
CA ARG A 143 28.16 3.46 -26.13
C ARG A 143 27.24 3.22 -24.93
N LEU A 144 26.00 3.72 -24.96
CA LEU A 144 25.08 3.63 -23.81
C LEU A 144 24.30 2.31 -23.76
N SER A 145 24.22 1.56 -24.87
CA SER A 145 23.48 0.28 -24.94
C SER A 145 24.31 -0.96 -24.59
N ALA A 146 25.57 -0.80 -24.15
CA ALA A 146 26.48 -1.92 -23.90
C ALA A 146 26.58 -2.34 -22.42
N GLN A 147 25.77 -1.75 -21.54
CA GLN A 147 25.69 -2.09 -20.13
C GLN A 147 24.23 -2.19 -19.71
N GLN A 148 23.54 -3.21 -20.22
CA GLN A 148 22.40 -3.87 -19.56
C GLN A 148 22.54 -5.37 -19.79
#